data_AF-A0A1V5UB57-F1
#
_entry.id   AF-A0A1V5UB57-F1
#
_cell.length_a   1.000
_cell.length_b   1.000
_cell.length_c   1.000
_cell.angle_alpha   90.00
_cell.angle_beta   90.00
_cell.angle_gamma   90.00
#
_symmetry.space_group_name_H-M   'P 1'
#
loop_
_entity.id
_entity.type
_entity.pdbx_description
1 polymer ?
#
loop_
_entity_poly.entity_id
_entity_poly.type
_entity_poly.pdbx_seq_one_letter_code
_entity_poly.pdbx_strand_id
1 'polypeptide(L)'
;MLISWRVMPVYSTAAKLEREEELVFILKSYKRAIMKYKTVYGSGPYKLSELVKAQPNPRFIRRLYDDPFYTGEVKISSNANGFMPVTNPAGEIIAVISASGAISAAGIKYSKWYVDSGLKLCVE
;
A
#
# COMPACT_ATOMS: atom_id res chain seq x y z
N MET A 1 -32.44 20.32 31.69
CA MET A 1 -31.07 20.60 31.20
C MET A 1 -30.75 19.60 30.11
N LEU A 2 -30.73 20.03 28.85
CA LEU A 2 -30.36 19.19 27.71
C LEU A 2 -28.84 19.20 27.57
N ILE A 3 -28.17 18.15 28.05
CA ILE A 3 -26.75 17.93 27.76
C ILE A 3 -26.68 17.45 26.31
N SER A 4 -26.41 18.37 25.39
CA SER A 4 -26.18 18.05 23.98
C SER A 4 -24.88 17.25 23.86
N TRP A 5 -24.99 15.95 23.59
CA TRP A 5 -23.87 15.06 23.30
C TRP A 5 -23.24 15.41 21.94
N ARG A 6 -22.42 16.46 21.90
CA ARG A 6 -21.37 16.63 20.89
C ARG A 6 -20.16 15.73 21.19
N VAL A 7 -20.39 14.47 21.57
CA VAL A 7 -19.33 13.49 21.78
C VAL A 7 -19.29 12.57 20.56
N MET A 8 -18.75 13.07 19.43
CA MET A 8 -18.14 12.28 18.35
C MET A 8 -17.27 13.20 17.47
N PRO A 9 -16.06 12.78 16.99
CA PRO A 9 -15.64 11.39 16.83
C PRO A 9 -14.12 11.14 17.11
N VAL A 10 -13.68 11.08 18.36
CA VAL A 10 -12.29 10.64 18.66
C VAL A 10 -12.05 9.20 18.18
N TYR A 11 -13.09 8.37 18.20
CA TYR A 11 -13.01 6.98 17.73
C TYR A 11 -12.83 6.87 16.21
N SER A 12 -13.44 7.77 15.42
CA SER A 12 -13.30 7.69 13.95
C SER A 12 -11.94 8.20 13.49
N THR A 13 -11.36 9.18 14.18
CA THR A 13 -10.02 9.69 13.88
C THR A 13 -8.94 8.70 14.30
N ALA A 14 -9.05 8.09 15.49
CA ALA A 14 -8.13 7.04 15.93
C ALA A 14 -8.15 5.82 15.00
N ALA A 15 -9.34 5.32 14.64
CA ALA A 15 -9.48 4.20 13.71
C ALA A 15 -9.03 4.54 12.27
N LYS A 16 -9.01 5.83 11.90
CA LYS A 16 -8.45 6.27 10.62
C LYS A 16 -6.93 6.27 10.68
N LEU A 17 -6.33 6.80 11.76
CA LEU A 17 -4.88 6.79 11.96
C LEU A 17 -4.32 5.36 11.98
N GLU A 18 -5.00 4.42 12.64
CA GLU A 18 -4.59 3.01 12.66
C GLU A 18 -4.57 2.40 11.25
N ARG A 19 -5.59 2.69 10.42
CA ARG A 19 -5.60 2.27 9.01
C ARG A 19 -4.55 2.98 8.15
N GLU A 20 -4.21 4.24 8.47
CA GLU A 20 -3.11 4.95 7.82
C GLU A 20 -1.77 4.29 8.16
N GLU A 21 -1.54 3.90 9.41
CA GLU A 21 -0.36 3.15 9.83
C GLU A 21 -0.27 1.79 9.12
N GLU A 22 -1.41 1.09 8.99
CA GLU A 22 -1.50 -0.15 8.21
C GLU A 22 -1.13 0.08 6.74
N LEU A 23 -1.67 1.12 6.09
CA LEU A 23 -1.32 1.48 4.73
C LEU A 23 0.20 1.72 4.59
N VAL A 24 0.79 2.49 5.51
CA VAL A 24 2.24 2.76 5.52
C VAL A 24 3.03 1.46 5.67
N PHE A 25 2.62 0.56 6.55
CA PHE A 25 3.24 -0.75 6.72
C PHE A 25 3.18 -1.57 5.42
N ILE A 26 2.05 -1.57 4.73
CA ILE A 26 1.85 -2.30 3.47
C ILE A 26 2.75 -1.73 2.37
N LEU A 27 2.76 -0.40 2.18
CA LEU A 27 3.61 0.26 1.18
C LEU A 27 5.10 -0.05 1.41
N LYS A 28 5.56 0.01 2.67
CA LYS A 28 6.94 -0.36 3.03
C LYS A 28 7.23 -1.84 2.76
N SER A 29 6.27 -2.72 3.03
CA SER A 29 6.39 -4.15 2.79
C SER A 29 6.56 -4.46 1.30
N TYR A 30 5.75 -3.85 0.44
CA TYR A 30 5.90 -3.95 -1.02
C TYR A 30 7.22 -3.38 -1.50
N LYS A 31 7.61 -2.18 -1.04
CA LYS A 31 8.88 -1.57 -1.43
C LYS A 31 10.08 -2.45 -1.07
N ARG A 32 10.11 -2.97 0.15
CA ARG A 32 11.15 -3.89 0.61
C ARG A 32 11.18 -5.17 -0.23
N ALA A 33 10.02 -5.74 -0.56
CA ALA A 33 9.92 -6.94 -1.39
C ALA A 33 10.45 -6.69 -2.81
N ILE A 34 10.08 -5.58 -3.43
CA ILE A 34 10.55 -5.16 -4.76
C ILE A 34 12.07 -4.97 -4.77
N MET A 35 12.61 -4.28 -3.76
CA MET A 35 14.06 -4.09 -3.63
C MET A 35 14.79 -5.43 -3.50
N LYS A 36 14.30 -6.33 -2.65
CA LYS A 36 14.88 -7.67 -2.51
C LYS A 36 14.78 -8.48 -3.80
N TYR A 37 13.66 -8.40 -4.50
CA TYR A 37 13.49 -9.06 -5.80
C TYR A 37 14.56 -8.57 -6.78
N LYS A 38 14.72 -7.24 -6.89
CA LYS A 38 15.74 -6.63 -7.75
C LYS A 38 17.17 -7.02 -7.38
N THR A 39 17.48 -7.15 -6.09
CA THR A 39 18.81 -7.62 -5.67
C THR A 39 19.09 -9.07 -6.06
N VAL A 40 18.06 -9.91 -6.18
CA VAL A 40 18.20 -11.33 -6.53
C VAL A 40 18.25 -11.55 -8.05
N TYR A 41 17.41 -10.85 -8.82
CA TYR A 41 17.29 -11.07 -10.27
C TYR A 41 17.94 -9.99 -11.15
N GLY A 42 18.43 -8.90 -10.56
CA GLY A 42 18.96 -7.75 -11.29
C GLY A 42 17.88 -6.81 -11.87
N SER A 43 16.67 -7.31 -12.11
CA SER A 43 15.50 -6.56 -12.59
C SER A 43 14.38 -6.49 -11.55
N GLY A 44 13.55 -5.46 -11.62
CA GLY A 44 12.31 -5.39 -10.83
C GLY A 44 11.25 -6.40 -11.32
N PRO A 45 10.26 -6.74 -10.48
CA PRO A 45 9.17 -7.63 -10.88
C PRO A 45 8.27 -6.93 -11.89
N TYR A 46 7.69 -7.67 -12.85
CA TYR A 46 6.73 -7.14 -13.82
C TYR A 46 5.29 -7.24 -13.32
N LYS A 47 5.03 -8.15 -12.38
CA LYS A 47 3.73 -8.37 -11.76
C LYS A 47 3.88 -8.53 -10.26
N LEU A 48 2.96 -7.96 -9.48
CA LEU A 48 2.97 -8.12 -8.01
C LEU A 48 2.91 -9.59 -7.57
N SER A 49 2.25 -10.45 -8.35
CA SER A 49 2.19 -11.88 -8.06
C SER A 49 3.56 -12.57 -8.04
N GLU A 50 4.57 -12.03 -8.72
CA GLU A 50 5.94 -12.56 -8.69
C GLU A 50 6.60 -12.42 -7.31
N LEU A 51 6.14 -11.48 -6.48
CA LEU A 51 6.64 -11.31 -5.11
C LEU A 51 6.18 -12.42 -4.15
N VAL A 52 5.09 -13.12 -4.49
CA VAL A 52 4.45 -14.13 -3.63
C VAL A 52 4.69 -15.57 -4.12
N LYS A 53 4.95 -15.75 -5.41
CA LYS A 53 5.21 -17.08 -5.98
C LYS A 53 6.38 -17.76 -5.26
N ALA A 54 6.09 -18.95 -4.73
CA ALA A 54 7.13 -19.86 -4.29
C ALA A 54 7.49 -20.76 -5.46
N GLN A 55 8.80 -20.84 -5.74
CA GLN A 55 9.46 -21.73 -6.71
C GLN A 55 9.57 -21.27 -8.17
N PRO A 56 10.78 -21.37 -8.76
CA PRO A 56 12.05 -21.72 -8.08
C PRO A 56 12.53 -20.63 -7.10
N ASN A 57 11.77 -19.54 -6.98
CA ASN A 57 12.18 -18.30 -6.36
C ASN A 57 11.83 -18.23 -4.86
N PRO A 58 12.65 -17.54 -4.03
CA PRO A 58 12.28 -17.20 -2.67
C PRO A 58 11.07 -16.28 -2.67
N ARG A 59 10.18 -16.49 -1.70
CA ARG A 59 9.04 -15.62 -1.46
C ARG A 59 9.51 -14.30 -0.85
N PHE A 60 9.24 -13.17 -1.50
CA PHE A 60 9.69 -11.84 -1.05
C PHE A 60 8.68 -11.15 -0.14
N ILE A 61 7.40 -11.51 -0.25
CA ILE A 61 6.33 -11.01 0.63
C ILE A 61 5.40 -12.15 1.06
N ARG A 62 4.97 -12.12 2.33
CA ARG A 62 4.15 -13.19 2.93
C ARG A 62 2.79 -13.33 2.26
N ARG A 63 2.21 -12.26 1.74
CA ARG A 63 0.99 -12.28 0.92
C ARG A 63 0.93 -10.98 0.14
N LEU A 64 0.11 -10.97 -0.89
CA LEU A 64 -0.38 -9.70 -1.40
C LEU A 64 -1.35 -9.13 -0.34
N TYR A 65 -1.18 -7.86 -0.04
CA TYR A 65 -2.04 -7.10 0.87
C TYR A 65 -2.98 -6.23 0.04
N ASP A 66 -4.20 -6.06 0.53
CA ASP A 66 -5.21 -5.16 -0.01
C ASP A 66 -5.06 -3.75 0.60
N ASP A 67 -5.50 -2.74 -0.13
CA ASP A 67 -5.51 -1.35 0.33
C ASP A 67 -6.66 -1.15 1.35
N PRO A 68 -6.36 -0.75 2.60
CA PRO A 68 -7.36 -0.56 3.66
C PRO A 68 -8.36 0.57 3.39
N PHE A 69 -8.09 1.42 2.39
CA PHE A 69 -8.97 2.52 1.99
C PHE A 69 -9.62 2.31 0.63
N TYR A 70 -9.39 1.18 -0.03
CA TYR A 70 -10.03 0.89 -1.30
C TYR A 70 -11.46 0.39 -1.09
N THR A 71 -12.42 1.12 -1.66
CA THR A 71 -13.86 0.83 -1.56
C THR A 71 -14.44 0.30 -2.87
N GLY A 72 -13.59 0.00 -3.86
CA GLY A 72 -14.03 -0.63 -5.11
C GLY A 72 -14.34 -2.11 -4.92
N GLU A 73 -14.89 -2.73 -5.95
CA GLU A 73 -15.17 -4.17 -5.94
C GLU A 73 -13.87 -4.95 -5.74
N VAL A 74 -13.84 -5.76 -4.67
CA VAL A 74 -12.73 -6.66 -4.37
C VAL A 74 -12.68 -7.72 -5.46
N LYS A 75 -11.64 -7.69 -6.29
CA LYS A 75 -11.40 -8.75 -7.26
C LYS A 75 -10.74 -9.91 -6.52
N ILE A 76 -11.51 -10.98 -6.28
CA ILE A 76 -11.07 -12.20 -5.57
C ILE A 76 -9.81 -12.80 -6.23
N SER A 77 -9.58 -12.56 -7.52
CA SER A 77 -8.42 -13.06 -8.27
C SER A 77 -7.13 -12.25 -8.09
N SER A 78 -7.21 -10.98 -7.66
CA SER A 78 -6.05 -10.11 -7.44
C SER A 78 -5.94 -9.79 -5.96
N ASN A 79 -5.26 -10.63 -5.19
CA ASN A 79 -5.04 -10.44 -3.73
C ASN A 79 -4.27 -9.13 -3.34
N ALA A 80 -4.10 -8.19 -4.27
CA ALA A 80 -3.57 -6.83 -4.07
C ALA A 80 -4.60 -5.79 -4.54
N ASN A 81 -5.81 -5.83 -3.98
CA ASN A 81 -6.87 -4.92 -4.40
C ASN A 81 -6.57 -3.49 -3.98
N GLY A 82 -6.90 -2.54 -4.86
CA GLY A 82 -6.75 -1.12 -4.57
C GLY A 82 -5.32 -0.58 -4.59
N PHE A 83 -4.35 -1.38 -5.03
CA PHE A 83 -2.98 -0.91 -5.22
C PHE A 83 -2.62 -0.80 -6.69
N MET A 84 -2.02 0.33 -7.08
CA MET A 84 -1.52 0.57 -8.43
C MET A 84 0.01 0.42 -8.45
N PRO A 85 0.56 -0.43 -9.32
CA PRO A 85 2.00 -0.52 -9.51
C PRO A 85 2.52 0.71 -10.24
N VAL A 86 3.60 1.29 -9.74
CA VAL A 86 4.35 2.34 -10.43
C VAL A 86 5.50 1.69 -11.18
N THR A 87 5.48 1.79 -12.50
CA THR A 87 6.44 1.13 -13.38
C THR A 87 7.47 2.11 -13.95
N ASN A 88 8.69 1.62 -14.20
CA ASN A 88 9.68 2.34 -14.99
C ASN A 88 9.39 2.22 -16.50
N PRO A 89 10.15 2.92 -17.37
CA PRO A 89 10.00 2.78 -18.83
C PRO A 89 10.23 1.34 -19.35
N ALA A 90 10.96 0.51 -18.61
CA ALA A 90 11.17 -0.89 -18.94
C ALA A 90 10.00 -1.80 -18.51
N GLY A 91 8.95 -1.26 -17.87
CA GLY A 91 7.79 -2.00 -17.38
C GLY A 91 7.98 -2.69 -16.02
N GLU A 92 9.13 -2.52 -15.38
CA GLU A 92 9.41 -3.08 -14.05
C GLU A 92 8.71 -2.25 -12.97
N ILE A 93 8.11 -2.92 -12.00
CA ILE A 93 7.48 -2.29 -10.84
C ILE A 93 8.56 -1.79 -9.88
N ILE A 94 8.58 -0.47 -9.63
CA ILE A 94 9.53 0.18 -8.71
C ILE A 94 8.91 0.41 -7.33
N ALA A 95 7.61 0.68 -7.31
CA ALA A 95 6.83 1.00 -6.13
C ALA A 95 5.36 0.66 -6.35
N VAL A 96 4.58 0.83 -5.30
CA VAL A 96 3.13 0.67 -5.31
C VAL A 96 2.53 1.91 -4.65
N ILE A 97 1.40 2.38 -5.15
CA ILE A 97 0.63 3.48 -4.57
C ILE A 97 -0.82 3.05 -4.36
N SER A 98 -1.51 3.71 -3.44
CA SER A 98 -2.94 3.49 -3.23
C SER A 98 -3.74 4.00 -4.44
N ALA A 99 -4.70 3.20 -4.89
CA ALA A 99 -5.69 3.59 -5.90
C ALA A 99 -6.88 4.34 -5.26
N SER A 100 -6.94 4.41 -3.93
CA SER A 100 -8.04 5.04 -3.23
C SER A 100 -8.08 6.54 -3.47
N GLY A 101 -9.30 7.06 -3.73
CA GLY A 101 -9.58 8.49 -3.75
C GLY A 101 -9.72 9.11 -2.36
N ALA A 102 -9.60 8.31 -1.30
CA ALA A 102 -9.72 8.79 0.08
C ALA A 102 -8.57 9.73 0.47
N ILE A 103 -8.86 10.57 1.45
CA ILE A 103 -7.99 11.63 1.93
C ILE A 103 -7.55 11.28 3.35
N SER A 104 -6.27 11.46 3.65
CA SER A 104 -5.68 11.27 4.98
C SER A 104 -6.22 12.25 6.01
N ALA A 105 -5.91 12.02 7.28
CA ALA A 105 -6.19 12.96 8.37
C ALA A 105 -5.51 14.31 8.15
N ALA A 106 -4.37 14.33 7.44
CA ALA A 106 -3.64 15.55 7.06
C ALA A 106 -4.20 16.26 5.81
N GLY A 107 -5.29 15.78 5.22
CA GLY A 107 -5.90 16.41 4.04
C GLY A 107 -5.25 16.04 2.71
N ILE A 108 -4.42 14.98 2.66
CA ILE A 108 -3.70 14.57 1.45
C ILE A 108 -4.25 13.25 0.93
N LYS A 109 -4.42 13.12 -0.40
CA LYS A 109 -4.89 11.87 -1.01
C LYS A 109 -3.87 10.73 -0.81
N TYR A 110 -4.34 9.53 -0.51
CA TYR A 110 -3.44 8.37 -0.36
C TYR A 110 -2.74 7.96 -1.65
N SER A 111 -3.29 8.30 -2.82
CA SER A 111 -2.62 8.08 -4.10
C SER A 111 -1.33 8.90 -4.27
N LYS A 112 -1.14 9.95 -3.48
CA LYS A 112 0.09 10.77 -3.44
C LYS A 112 1.13 10.21 -2.47
N TRP A 113 0.78 9.18 -1.70
CA TRP A 113 1.70 8.56 -0.75
C TRP A 113 2.54 7.51 -1.46
N TYR A 114 3.85 7.60 -1.29
CA TYR A 114 4.79 6.62 -1.82
C TYR A 114 5.89 6.37 -0.81
N VAL A 115 6.60 5.26 -1.00
CA VAL A 115 7.75 4.90 -0.16
C VAL A 115 9.01 4.95 -1.00
N ASP A 116 9.97 5.73 -0.53
CA ASP A 116 11.28 5.90 -1.17
C ASP A 116 12.16 4.64 -1.03
N SER A 117 13.37 4.66 -1.61
CA SER A 117 14.34 3.57 -1.45
C SER A 117 14.87 3.43 -0.02
N GLY A 118 14.73 4.47 0.81
CA GLY A 118 15.07 4.47 2.24
C GLY A 118 13.97 3.91 3.15
N LEU A 119 12.88 3.39 2.59
CA LEU A 119 11.69 2.91 3.33
C LEU A 119 11.00 4.00 4.17
N LYS A 120 11.15 5.27 3.77
CA LYS A 120 10.47 6.42 4.36
C LYS A 120 9.22 6.72 3.56
N LEU A 121 8.16 7.10 4.27
CA LEU A 121 6.95 7.60 3.64
C LEU A 121 7.22 9.00 3.11
N CYS A 122 6.94 9.21 1.84
CA CYS A 122 7.00 10.48 1.15
C CYS A 122 5.64 10.81 0.57
N VAL A 123 5.39 12.09 0.37
CA VAL A 123 4.10 12.59 -0.14
C VAL A 123 4.38 13.63 -1.21
N GLU A 124 3.78 13.45 -2.38
CA GLU A 124 3.82 14.36 -3.53
C GLU A 124 2.66 15.38 -3.52
#